data_AF-A0A3M2E435-F1
#
_entry.id   AF-A0A3M2E435-F1
#
_cell.length_a   1.000
_cell.length_b   1.000
_cell.length_c   1.000
_cell.angle_alpha   90.00
_cell.angle_beta   90.00
_cell.angle_gamma   90.00
#
_symmetry.space_group_name_H-M   'P 1'
#
loop_
_entity.id
_entity.type
_entity.pdbx_description
1 polymer ?
#
loop_
_entity_poly.entity_id
_entity_poly.type
_entity_poly.pdbx_seq_one_letter_code
_entity_poly.pdbx_strand_id
1 'polypeptide(L)'
;PLDELVPLYQDPRSDMPATQFNMKWVEQAGLVKFDFLGLKTLTVIQNAVDLLRARGVEVDISKIPLDDERTFDLYASARTVAVFQVESSGMMDALRRMKPTCIEDIVALVALYRPGPMENIPLYCDVKNGKRERESIHPLIDHILEETQGIIVYQEQVMQIAQVMAGYSLGGADLLRRAMGKKIKEAMDAERPKFVEGAAKNGVPREKAEEVFALLEKFANYGFNKSHAAAYAVVSYQTAWLKANHPVEFMAAVMNCDIHLTDKLAVYAEEVRRGLGIEIVPPSVNRSGATFTVEEGRIVYALGALKNVGVEAMRLIVEARGDRPFATLFDLARRVDLKRVGKRPLEMLARAGAFDELDRNRRRVLSSIDQLVAYSAAVHEARASAQVSLFGEAGEDLPEPRLAPVDDWLPNERLAEEHKAVGFYLSGHPLDDYMAPLRRKDVLTFQELRKRAEQGPVVARIAGAVAGRQERKSARGNRFAFVQLSDPTGLFEVTVFSDTLEAARDILEPGQNVVLTVEATAEAEQVKLLARAAQPIYAVVADAGGVGLRIHLADEGAIDLVASVLERARAEARKARARGPVSLCLTASDFPEGADEVVVALPGEWPVTPQIKGAIKSLAGVLAVEDD
;
A
#
# COMPACT_ATOMS: atom_id res chain seq x y z
N PRO A 1 -20.96 -45.45 -0.83
CA PRO A 1 -21.18 -44.11 -0.25
C PRO A 1 -20.00 -43.69 0.65
N LEU A 2 -19.77 -42.39 0.91
CA LEU A 2 -18.55 -41.95 1.63
C LEU A 2 -18.52 -42.48 3.08
N ASP A 3 -19.69 -42.55 3.69
CA ASP A 3 -19.99 -43.09 5.02
C ASP A 3 -19.80 -44.60 5.17
N GLU A 4 -19.74 -45.35 4.06
CA GLU A 4 -19.40 -46.78 4.06
C GLU A 4 -17.87 -47.00 4.14
N LEU A 5 -17.07 -45.99 3.82
CA LEU A 5 -15.60 -46.07 3.75
C LEU A 5 -14.92 -45.32 4.90
N VAL A 6 -15.45 -44.15 5.27
CA VAL A 6 -14.87 -43.29 6.30
C VAL A 6 -15.94 -42.68 7.20
N PRO A 7 -15.68 -42.54 8.52
CA PRO A 7 -16.59 -41.83 9.40
C PRO A 7 -16.65 -40.34 9.06
N LEU A 8 -17.85 -39.76 9.13
CA LEU A 8 -18.12 -38.35 8.81
C LEU A 8 -18.37 -37.51 10.08
N TYR A 9 -18.12 -36.21 9.98
CA TYR A 9 -18.39 -35.18 10.99
C TYR A 9 -18.98 -33.96 10.30
N GLN A 10 -19.87 -33.24 10.99
CA GLN A 10 -20.44 -31.99 10.50
C GLN A 10 -20.03 -30.84 11.43
N ASP A 11 -19.38 -29.83 10.86
CA ASP A 11 -19.08 -28.60 11.57
C ASP A 11 -20.37 -27.76 11.71
N PRO A 12 -20.73 -27.24 12.91
CA PRO A 12 -21.90 -26.39 13.08
C PRO A 12 -21.94 -25.13 12.21
N ARG A 13 -20.79 -24.72 11.63
CA ARG A 13 -20.66 -23.56 10.75
C ARG A 13 -20.68 -23.91 9.26
N SER A 14 -20.85 -25.18 8.90
CA SER A 14 -20.81 -25.66 7.53
C SER A 14 -21.94 -26.64 7.24
N ASP A 15 -22.60 -26.44 6.11
CA ASP A 15 -23.62 -27.37 5.61
C ASP A 15 -22.98 -28.59 4.90
N MET A 16 -21.66 -28.57 4.66
CA MET A 16 -20.92 -29.68 4.04
C MET A 16 -20.35 -30.64 5.10
N PRO A 17 -20.56 -31.96 4.96
CA PRO A 17 -19.94 -32.97 5.82
C PRO A 17 -18.43 -33.09 5.53
N ALA A 18 -17.64 -33.31 6.58
CA ALA A 18 -16.21 -33.56 6.52
C ALA A 18 -15.88 -34.99 6.96
N THR A 19 -14.76 -35.53 6.49
CA THR A 19 -14.23 -36.81 6.98
C THR A 19 -13.61 -36.64 8.38
N GLN A 20 -13.79 -37.62 9.27
CA GLN A 20 -13.06 -37.65 10.55
C GLN A 20 -11.61 -38.12 10.38
N PHE A 21 -11.28 -38.79 9.27
CA PHE A 21 -9.90 -39.13 8.95
C PHE A 21 -9.13 -37.88 8.51
N ASN A 22 -7.94 -37.71 9.09
CA ASN A 22 -7.03 -36.65 8.67
C ASN A 22 -6.40 -36.98 7.30
N MET A 23 -5.66 -36.01 6.75
CA MET A 23 -5.04 -36.09 5.42
C MET A 23 -4.23 -37.36 5.17
N LYS A 24 -3.54 -37.92 6.18
CA LYS A 24 -2.67 -39.08 5.99
C LYS A 24 -3.45 -40.38 5.81
N TRP A 25 -4.61 -40.48 6.45
CA TRP A 25 -5.40 -41.71 6.51
C TRP A 25 -6.47 -41.76 5.42
N VAL A 26 -6.95 -40.61 4.94
CA VAL A 26 -7.99 -40.54 3.91
C VAL A 26 -7.54 -41.15 2.58
N GLU A 27 -6.29 -40.91 2.16
CA GLU A 27 -5.73 -41.50 0.94
C GLU A 27 -5.49 -43.01 1.10
N GLN A 28 -5.05 -43.45 2.28
CA GLN A 28 -4.85 -44.87 2.58
C GLN A 28 -6.18 -45.64 2.66
N ALA A 29 -7.28 -44.96 2.98
CA ALA A 29 -8.63 -45.50 2.91
C ALA A 29 -9.16 -45.66 1.48
N GLY A 30 -8.35 -45.33 0.45
CA GLY A 30 -8.69 -45.50 -0.96
C GLY A 30 -9.47 -44.33 -1.57
N LEU A 31 -9.55 -43.19 -0.87
CA LEU A 31 -10.23 -42.00 -1.38
C LEU A 31 -9.27 -41.13 -2.20
N VAL A 32 -9.78 -40.61 -3.32
CA VAL A 32 -9.09 -39.58 -4.11
C VAL A 32 -9.27 -38.23 -3.43
N LYS A 33 -8.16 -37.55 -3.17
CA LYS A 33 -8.12 -36.26 -2.51
C LYS A 33 -7.86 -35.14 -3.52
N PHE A 34 -8.65 -34.07 -3.44
CA PHE A 34 -8.40 -32.80 -4.13
C PHE A 34 -8.19 -31.70 -3.09
N ASP A 35 -7.18 -30.86 -3.32
CA ASP A 35 -6.94 -29.67 -2.50
C ASP A 35 -7.49 -28.45 -3.22
N PHE A 36 -8.47 -27.78 -2.60
CA PHE A 36 -9.00 -26.50 -3.06
C PHE A 36 -8.39 -25.38 -2.23
N LEU A 37 -7.50 -24.60 -2.85
CA LEU A 37 -6.81 -23.49 -2.17
C LEU A 37 -7.45 -22.15 -2.56
N GLY A 38 -7.77 -21.33 -1.57
CA GLY A 38 -8.16 -19.94 -1.80
C GLY A 38 -6.95 -19.07 -2.07
N LEU A 39 -6.58 -18.88 -3.34
CA LEU A 39 -5.47 -18.01 -3.73
C LEU A 39 -5.97 -16.61 -4.10
N LYS A 40 -5.81 -15.66 -3.18
CA LYS A 40 -6.20 -14.25 -3.35
C LYS A 40 -5.67 -13.63 -4.66
N THR A 41 -4.47 -14.01 -5.11
CA THR A 41 -3.86 -13.49 -6.34
C THR A 41 -4.72 -13.74 -7.58
N LEU A 42 -5.39 -14.89 -7.67
CA LEU A 42 -6.29 -15.16 -8.80
C LEU A 42 -7.51 -14.23 -8.77
N THR A 43 -8.01 -13.89 -7.58
CA THR A 43 -9.07 -12.88 -7.42
C THR A 43 -8.60 -11.49 -7.83
N VAL A 44 -7.35 -11.11 -7.52
CA VAL A 44 -6.75 -9.84 -7.98
C VAL A 44 -6.70 -9.80 -9.52
N ILE A 45 -6.19 -10.86 -10.14
CA ILE A 45 -6.11 -10.97 -11.61
C ILE A 45 -7.51 -10.84 -12.22
N GLN A 46 -8.49 -11.59 -11.71
CA GLN A 46 -9.85 -11.55 -12.22
C GLN A 46 -10.48 -10.15 -12.07
N ASN A 47 -10.32 -9.51 -10.90
CA ASN A 47 -10.84 -8.17 -10.67
C ASN A 47 -10.20 -7.13 -11.61
N ALA A 48 -8.89 -7.23 -11.86
CA ALA A 48 -8.20 -6.36 -12.82
C ALA A 48 -8.75 -6.52 -14.24
N VAL A 49 -8.97 -7.77 -14.68
CA VAL A 49 -9.58 -8.07 -15.99
C VAL A 49 -11.01 -7.55 -16.07
N ASP A 50 -11.80 -7.64 -14.99
CA ASP A 50 -13.17 -7.13 -14.96
C ASP A 50 -13.21 -5.58 -15.02
N LEU A 51 -12.28 -4.91 -14.35
CA LEU A 51 -12.10 -3.46 -14.45
C LEU A 51 -11.68 -3.02 -15.87
N LEU A 52 -10.79 -3.79 -16.52
CA LEU A 52 -10.43 -3.57 -17.92
C LEU A 52 -11.62 -3.77 -18.85
N ARG A 53 -12.41 -4.83 -18.65
CA ARG A 53 -13.62 -5.12 -19.43
C ARG A 53 -14.66 -4.00 -19.29
N ALA A 54 -14.81 -3.42 -18.09
CA ALA A 54 -15.70 -2.28 -17.87
C ALA A 54 -15.29 -1.03 -18.68
N ARG A 55 -14.02 -0.91 -19.07
CA ARG A 55 -13.51 0.12 -19.99
C ARG A 55 -13.56 -0.28 -21.47
N GLY A 56 -14.09 -1.47 -21.79
CA GLY A 56 -14.10 -2.03 -23.15
C GLY A 56 -12.78 -2.63 -23.59
N VAL A 57 -11.84 -2.90 -22.68
CA VAL A 57 -10.57 -3.58 -22.97
C VAL A 57 -10.71 -5.05 -22.62
N GLU A 58 -10.70 -5.94 -23.63
CA GLU A 58 -10.70 -7.38 -23.40
C GLU A 58 -9.28 -7.93 -23.33
N VAL A 59 -8.96 -8.59 -22.22
CA VAL A 59 -7.69 -9.28 -21.99
C VAL A 59 -7.96 -10.71 -21.58
N ASP A 60 -7.41 -11.66 -22.33
CA ASP A 60 -7.32 -13.07 -21.91
C ASP A 60 -5.97 -13.30 -21.23
N ILE A 61 -5.98 -13.31 -19.90
CA ILE A 61 -4.75 -13.44 -19.09
C ILE A 61 -4.00 -14.76 -19.34
N SER A 62 -4.68 -15.78 -19.86
CA SER A 62 -4.06 -17.08 -20.16
C SER A 62 -3.23 -17.07 -21.44
N LYS A 63 -3.38 -16.03 -22.28
CA LYS A 63 -2.75 -15.91 -23.60
C LYS A 63 -1.80 -14.72 -23.73
N ILE A 64 -1.43 -14.07 -22.63
CA ILE A 64 -0.47 -12.97 -22.67
C ILE A 64 0.91 -13.47 -23.18
N PRO A 65 1.67 -12.64 -23.92
CA PRO A 65 3.04 -12.98 -24.32
C PRO A 65 3.92 -13.18 -23.08
N LEU A 66 4.92 -14.07 -23.16
CA LEU A 66 5.87 -14.33 -22.07
C LEU A 66 7.22 -13.60 -22.27
N ASP A 67 7.32 -12.79 -23.31
CA ASP A 67 8.50 -12.02 -23.74
C ASP A 67 8.28 -10.50 -23.71
N ASP A 68 7.24 -10.01 -23.00
CA ASP A 68 6.94 -8.59 -22.86
C ASP A 68 8.06 -7.81 -22.13
N GLU A 69 8.72 -6.90 -22.85
CA GLU A 69 9.85 -6.10 -22.36
C GLU A 69 9.48 -5.24 -21.14
N ARG A 70 8.31 -4.59 -21.16
CA ARG A 70 7.83 -3.74 -20.06
C ARG A 70 7.69 -4.52 -18.76
N THR A 71 7.25 -5.77 -18.85
CA THR A 71 7.12 -6.66 -17.70
C THR A 71 8.50 -6.99 -17.11
N PHE A 72 9.50 -7.29 -17.95
CA PHE A 72 10.86 -7.55 -17.47
C PHE A 72 11.55 -6.29 -16.94
N ASP A 73 11.30 -5.12 -17.52
CA ASP A 73 11.78 -3.84 -16.99
C ASP A 73 11.22 -3.56 -15.59
N LEU A 74 9.95 -3.91 -15.35
CA LEU A 74 9.34 -3.80 -14.02
C LEU A 74 10.05 -4.69 -13.01
N TYR A 75 10.37 -5.94 -13.37
CA TYR A 75 11.17 -6.84 -12.54
C TYR A 75 12.59 -6.32 -12.33
N ALA A 76 13.30 -5.91 -13.38
CA ALA A 76 14.68 -5.44 -13.31
C ALA A 76 14.83 -4.15 -12.50
N SER A 77 13.83 -3.27 -12.54
CA SER A 77 13.75 -2.08 -11.67
C SER A 77 13.23 -2.38 -10.25
N ALA A 78 12.89 -3.63 -9.96
CA ALA A 78 12.31 -4.11 -8.71
C ALA A 78 11.10 -3.29 -8.23
N ARG A 79 10.28 -2.80 -9.17
CA ARG A 79 9.00 -2.14 -8.90
C ARG A 79 7.90 -3.17 -8.67
N THR A 80 8.16 -4.13 -7.79
CA THR A 80 7.34 -5.35 -7.60
C THR A 80 6.40 -5.29 -6.40
N VAL A 81 6.11 -4.11 -5.85
CA VAL A 81 5.02 -3.95 -4.87
C VAL A 81 3.73 -4.51 -5.45
N ALA A 82 3.02 -5.37 -4.70
CA ALA A 82 1.82 -6.09 -5.13
C ALA A 82 2.02 -7.15 -6.24
N VAL A 83 3.25 -7.43 -6.69
CA VAL A 83 3.54 -8.49 -7.66
C VAL A 83 3.78 -9.81 -6.93
N PHE A 84 2.99 -10.82 -7.24
CA PHE A 84 2.94 -12.06 -6.49
C PHE A 84 4.31 -12.74 -6.36
N GLN A 85 4.60 -13.32 -5.18
CA GLN A 85 5.85 -13.97 -4.76
C GLN A 85 7.08 -13.06 -4.61
N VAL A 86 7.10 -11.87 -5.22
CA VAL A 86 8.32 -11.05 -5.32
C VAL A 86 8.22 -9.67 -4.67
N GLU A 87 7.37 -9.54 -3.65
CA GLU A 87 7.12 -8.27 -2.94
C GLU A 87 8.11 -7.99 -1.80
N SER A 88 8.80 -9.01 -1.29
CA SER A 88 9.71 -8.83 -0.14
C SER A 88 10.97 -8.05 -0.55
N SER A 89 11.50 -7.24 0.37
CA SER A 89 12.68 -6.39 0.12
C SER A 89 13.88 -7.18 -0.42
N GLY A 90 14.23 -8.32 0.19
CA GLY A 90 15.37 -9.09 -0.30
C GLY A 90 15.11 -9.79 -1.65
N MET A 91 13.85 -10.08 -2.00
CA MET A 91 13.53 -10.55 -3.35
C MET A 91 13.65 -9.43 -4.38
N MET A 92 13.21 -8.21 -4.03
CA MET A 92 13.43 -7.01 -4.84
C MET A 92 14.93 -6.79 -5.09
N ASP A 93 15.77 -6.95 -4.07
CA ASP A 93 17.23 -6.83 -4.20
C ASP A 93 17.80 -7.90 -5.15
N ALA A 94 17.33 -9.15 -5.01
CA ALA A 94 17.72 -10.23 -5.90
C ALA A 94 17.31 -9.94 -7.35
N LEU A 95 16.12 -9.38 -7.59
CA LEU A 95 15.65 -8.97 -8.90
C LEU A 95 16.52 -7.85 -9.52
N ARG A 96 16.87 -6.80 -8.76
CA ARG A 96 17.75 -5.72 -9.27
C ARG A 96 19.12 -6.24 -9.71
N ARG A 97 19.65 -7.23 -9.00
CA ARG A 97 20.92 -7.87 -9.34
C ARG A 97 20.78 -8.83 -10.52
N MET A 98 19.71 -9.63 -10.56
CA MET A 98 19.46 -10.64 -11.59
C MET A 98 19.10 -10.02 -12.94
N LYS A 99 18.37 -8.90 -12.93
CA LYS A 99 17.81 -8.22 -14.12
C LYS A 99 17.11 -9.20 -15.06
N PRO A 100 16.02 -9.88 -14.63
CA PRO A 100 15.38 -10.94 -15.41
C PRO A 100 15.04 -10.50 -16.83
N THR A 101 15.27 -11.38 -17.80
CA THR A 101 15.02 -11.17 -19.24
C THR A 101 14.12 -12.23 -19.86
N CYS A 102 13.85 -13.32 -19.13
CA CYS A 102 12.90 -14.36 -19.53
C CYS A 102 12.17 -14.94 -18.31
N ILE A 103 11.12 -15.74 -18.55
CA ILE A 103 10.33 -16.32 -17.45
C ILE A 103 11.15 -17.32 -16.61
N GLU A 104 12.09 -18.03 -17.23
CA GLU A 104 12.96 -19.00 -16.55
C GLU A 104 13.79 -18.36 -15.43
N ASP A 105 14.16 -17.09 -15.56
CA ASP A 105 14.82 -16.32 -14.51
C ASP A 105 13.92 -16.19 -13.27
N ILE A 106 12.62 -15.94 -13.47
CA ILE A 106 11.63 -15.84 -12.39
C ILE A 106 11.41 -17.21 -11.73
N VAL A 107 11.34 -18.28 -12.53
CA VAL A 107 11.28 -19.66 -12.03
C VAL A 107 12.48 -19.98 -11.16
N ALA A 108 13.69 -19.63 -11.63
CA ALA A 108 14.94 -19.86 -10.92
C ALA A 108 15.00 -19.05 -9.62
N LEU A 109 14.60 -17.78 -9.67
CA LEU A 109 14.61 -16.92 -8.49
C LEU A 109 13.70 -17.45 -7.37
N VAL A 110 12.47 -17.86 -7.70
CA VAL A 110 11.51 -18.45 -6.73
C VAL A 110 12.05 -19.78 -6.16
N ALA A 111 12.82 -20.53 -6.93
CA ALA A 111 13.48 -21.74 -6.45
C ALA A 111 14.68 -21.43 -5.53
N LEU A 112 15.51 -20.46 -5.90
CA LEU A 112 16.78 -20.14 -5.23
C LEU A 112 16.61 -19.29 -3.96
N TYR A 113 15.58 -18.45 -3.86
CA TYR A 113 15.41 -17.50 -2.76
C TYR A 113 14.91 -18.16 -1.46
N ARG A 114 15.75 -19.01 -0.87
CA ARG A 114 15.48 -19.80 0.36
C ARG A 114 16.75 -20.06 1.15
N PRO A 115 16.64 -20.32 2.47
CA PRO A 115 17.80 -20.68 3.29
C PRO A 115 18.56 -21.89 2.70
N GLY A 116 19.85 -21.70 2.37
CA GLY A 116 20.67 -22.67 1.64
C GLY A 116 20.96 -22.23 0.20
N PRO A 117 20.05 -22.43 -0.77
CA PRO A 117 20.31 -22.12 -2.17
C PRO A 117 20.45 -20.62 -2.46
N MET A 118 20.04 -19.73 -1.56
CA MET A 118 20.18 -18.28 -1.71
C MET A 118 21.63 -17.83 -1.90
N GLU A 119 22.60 -18.60 -1.38
CA GLU A 119 24.04 -18.38 -1.58
C GLU A 119 24.46 -18.48 -3.05
N ASN A 120 23.68 -19.16 -3.89
CA ASN A 120 23.94 -19.31 -5.32
C ASN A 120 23.37 -18.17 -6.17
N ILE A 121 22.49 -17.31 -5.62
CA ILE A 121 21.91 -16.17 -6.36
C ILE A 121 23.01 -15.23 -6.90
N PRO A 122 24.03 -14.85 -6.11
CA PRO A 122 25.17 -14.09 -6.61
C PRO A 122 25.81 -14.70 -7.86
N LEU A 123 26.11 -16.01 -7.81
CA LEU A 123 26.74 -16.72 -8.91
C LEU A 123 25.85 -16.76 -10.15
N TYR A 124 24.56 -17.05 -9.98
CA TYR A 124 23.56 -17.02 -11.04
C TYR A 124 23.55 -15.67 -11.75
N CYS A 125 23.49 -14.59 -10.97
CA CYS A 125 23.46 -13.23 -11.50
C CYS A 125 24.76 -12.86 -12.24
N ASP A 126 25.92 -13.29 -11.73
CA ASP A 126 27.20 -12.92 -12.33
C ASP A 126 27.42 -13.64 -13.67
N VAL A 127 27.00 -14.91 -13.77
CA VAL A 127 27.04 -15.66 -15.04
C VAL A 127 26.05 -15.08 -16.05
N LYS A 128 24.79 -14.89 -15.64
CA LYS A 128 23.74 -14.33 -16.50
C LYS A 128 24.11 -12.96 -17.07
N ASN A 129 24.70 -12.09 -16.24
CA ASN A 129 25.07 -10.74 -16.63
C ASN A 129 26.45 -10.67 -17.32
N GLY A 130 27.05 -11.79 -17.70
CA GLY A 130 28.34 -11.84 -18.41
C GLY A 130 29.55 -11.38 -17.58
N LYS A 131 29.42 -11.32 -16.25
CA LYS A 131 30.53 -10.96 -15.34
C LYS A 131 31.44 -12.14 -15.02
N ARG A 132 30.94 -13.35 -15.24
CA ARG A 132 31.67 -14.61 -15.06
C ARG A 132 31.27 -15.58 -16.16
N GLU A 133 32.23 -16.36 -16.66
CA GLU A 133 31.92 -17.44 -17.60
C GLU A 133 31.19 -18.60 -16.89
N ARG A 134 30.25 -19.22 -17.59
CA ARG A 134 29.56 -20.41 -17.10
C ARG A 134 30.55 -21.57 -17.02
N GLU A 135 30.67 -22.16 -15.83
CA GLU A 135 31.51 -23.33 -15.62
C GLU A 135 30.88 -24.57 -16.26
N SER A 136 31.63 -25.27 -17.13
CA SER A 136 31.20 -26.54 -17.71
C SER A 136 31.45 -27.66 -16.70
N ILE A 137 30.39 -28.41 -16.35
CA ILE A 137 30.53 -29.57 -15.48
C ILE A 137 30.92 -30.78 -16.33
N HIS A 138 30.17 -31.01 -17.40
CA HIS A 138 30.45 -32.05 -18.38
C HIS A 138 29.62 -31.81 -19.65
N PRO A 139 30.19 -31.97 -20.87
CA PRO A 139 29.50 -31.68 -22.13
C PRO A 139 28.13 -32.38 -22.30
N LEU A 140 27.97 -33.58 -21.73
CA LEU A 140 26.71 -34.32 -21.77
C LEU A 140 25.55 -33.66 -21.01
N ILE A 141 25.82 -32.81 -20.02
CA ILE A 141 24.78 -32.24 -19.14
C ILE A 141 24.75 -30.72 -19.13
N ASP A 142 25.73 -30.05 -19.72
CA ASP A 142 25.78 -28.58 -19.70
C ASP A 142 24.53 -27.94 -20.32
N HIS A 143 23.90 -28.58 -21.31
CA HIS A 143 22.64 -28.13 -21.92
C HIS A 143 21.43 -28.23 -20.97
N ILE A 144 21.45 -29.15 -19.99
CA ILE A 144 20.39 -29.29 -18.97
C ILE A 144 20.47 -28.14 -17.96
N LEU A 145 21.68 -27.61 -17.75
CA LEU A 145 21.97 -26.55 -16.79
C LEU A 145 22.02 -25.15 -17.43
N GLU A 146 21.76 -25.06 -18.74
CA GLU A 146 21.81 -23.82 -19.49
C GLU A 146 20.82 -22.78 -18.94
N GLU A 147 19.57 -23.20 -18.74
CA GLU A 147 18.50 -22.35 -18.18
C GLU A 147 18.80 -21.84 -16.76
N THR A 148 19.65 -22.54 -16.01
CA THR A 148 20.02 -22.20 -14.64
C THR A 148 21.45 -21.69 -14.50
N GLN A 149 22.05 -21.22 -15.61
CA GLN A 149 23.38 -20.60 -15.59
C GLN A 149 24.47 -21.53 -15.04
N GLY A 150 24.36 -22.84 -15.27
CA GLY A 150 25.31 -23.85 -14.80
C GLY A 150 25.07 -24.35 -13.37
N ILE A 151 24.03 -23.87 -12.69
CA ILE A 151 23.72 -24.25 -11.29
C ILE A 151 22.65 -25.33 -11.29
N ILE A 152 22.83 -26.40 -10.51
CA ILE A 152 21.77 -27.42 -10.33
C ILE A 152 20.74 -26.86 -9.34
N VAL A 153 19.54 -26.55 -9.84
CA VAL A 153 18.47 -25.93 -9.04
C VAL A 153 17.28 -26.86 -8.90
N TYR A 154 16.93 -27.58 -9.97
CA TYR A 154 15.67 -28.33 -10.03
C TYR A 154 15.84 -29.82 -9.78
N GLN A 155 14.80 -30.42 -9.20
CA GLN A 155 14.68 -31.87 -9.06
C GLN A 155 14.67 -32.57 -10.42
N GLU A 156 14.02 -31.95 -11.41
CA GLU A 156 13.93 -32.42 -12.77
C GLU A 156 15.31 -32.41 -13.47
N GLN A 157 16.18 -31.44 -13.15
CA GLN A 157 17.56 -31.43 -13.65
C GLN A 157 18.37 -32.61 -13.09
N VAL A 158 18.20 -32.92 -11.79
CA VAL A 158 18.83 -34.12 -11.18
C VAL A 158 18.39 -35.39 -11.89
N MET A 159 17.09 -35.51 -12.19
CA MET A 159 16.54 -36.67 -12.90
C MET A 159 17.09 -36.78 -14.33
N GLN A 160 17.15 -35.67 -15.07
CA GLN A 160 17.70 -35.62 -16.43
C GLN A 160 19.19 -35.92 -16.46
N ILE A 161 19.97 -35.41 -15.49
CA ILE A 161 21.40 -35.74 -15.37
C ILE A 161 21.59 -37.24 -15.15
N ALA A 162 20.81 -37.86 -14.26
CA ALA A 162 20.88 -39.31 -14.04
C ALA A 162 20.51 -40.12 -15.29
N GLN A 163 19.51 -39.66 -16.04
CA GLN A 163 19.11 -40.29 -17.30
C GLN A 163 20.19 -40.17 -18.38
N VAL A 164 20.68 -38.96 -18.65
CA VAL A 164 21.60 -38.68 -19.75
C VAL A 164 23.01 -39.16 -19.44
N MET A 165 23.49 -38.91 -18.21
CA MET A 165 24.84 -39.29 -17.82
C MET A 165 24.93 -40.78 -17.50
N ALA A 166 24.00 -41.33 -16.71
CA ALA A 166 24.11 -42.70 -16.20
C ALA A 166 23.10 -43.71 -16.80
N GLY A 167 22.27 -43.30 -17.76
CA GLY A 167 21.35 -44.23 -18.46
C GLY A 167 20.16 -44.70 -17.61
N TYR A 168 19.78 -43.96 -16.58
CA TYR A 168 18.61 -44.29 -15.75
C TYR A 168 17.32 -44.17 -16.56
N SER A 169 16.32 -44.99 -16.25
CA SER A 169 14.93 -44.70 -16.67
C SER A 169 14.39 -43.51 -15.87
N LEU A 170 13.38 -42.80 -16.39
CA LEU A 170 12.74 -41.69 -15.67
C LEU A 170 12.19 -42.11 -14.29
N GLY A 171 11.63 -43.32 -14.20
CA GLY A 171 11.18 -43.89 -12.92
C GLY A 171 12.33 -44.20 -11.96
N GLY A 172 13.44 -44.74 -12.47
CA GLY A 172 14.65 -44.95 -11.69
C GLY A 172 15.27 -43.64 -11.19
N ALA A 173 15.26 -42.61 -12.04
CA ALA A 173 15.75 -41.28 -11.68
C ALA A 173 14.87 -40.60 -10.61
N ASP A 174 13.55 -40.81 -10.61
CA ASP A 174 12.68 -40.36 -9.50
C ASP A 174 12.98 -41.11 -8.19
N LEU A 175 13.27 -42.42 -8.25
CA LEU A 175 13.70 -43.17 -7.06
C LEU A 175 15.00 -42.61 -6.49
N LEU A 176 15.98 -42.29 -7.35
CA LEU A 176 17.21 -41.62 -6.95
C LEU A 176 16.92 -40.27 -6.28
N ARG A 177 16.10 -39.42 -6.90
CA ARG A 177 15.66 -38.13 -6.33
C ARG A 177 14.99 -38.30 -4.96
N ARG A 178 14.14 -39.31 -4.78
CA ARG A 178 13.49 -39.60 -3.48
C ARG A 178 14.48 -40.06 -2.42
N ALA A 179 15.45 -40.91 -2.78
CA ALA A 179 16.51 -41.37 -1.87
C ALA A 179 17.36 -40.19 -1.38
N MET A 180 17.73 -39.32 -2.32
CA MET A 180 18.40 -38.04 -2.13
C MET A 180 17.64 -37.12 -1.16
N GLY A 181 16.35 -36.87 -1.40
CA GLY A 181 15.53 -36.00 -0.54
C GLY A 181 15.31 -36.53 0.87
N LYS A 182 15.26 -37.86 1.07
CA LYS A 182 15.10 -38.49 2.39
C LYS A 182 16.41 -38.65 3.17
N LYS A 183 17.56 -38.34 2.58
CA LYS A 183 18.90 -38.51 3.20
C LYS A 183 19.16 -39.93 3.70
N ILE A 184 18.65 -40.94 2.98
CA ILE A 184 18.85 -42.34 3.38
C ILE A 184 20.23 -42.76 2.88
N LYS A 185 21.23 -42.71 3.77
CA LYS A 185 22.63 -43.00 3.44
C LYS A 185 22.79 -44.35 2.74
N GLU A 186 22.16 -45.39 3.25
CA GLU A 186 22.18 -46.74 2.69
C GLU A 186 21.62 -46.80 1.26
N ALA A 187 20.56 -46.02 0.97
CA ALA A 187 20.00 -45.95 -0.37
C ALA A 187 20.91 -45.18 -1.32
N MET A 188 21.54 -44.09 -0.86
CA MET A 188 22.51 -43.33 -1.65
C MET A 188 23.76 -44.15 -1.97
N ASP A 189 24.28 -44.90 -1.00
CA ASP A 189 25.42 -45.79 -1.16
C ASP A 189 25.12 -46.92 -2.16
N ALA A 190 23.85 -47.35 -2.26
CA ALA A 190 23.41 -48.35 -3.24
C ALA A 190 23.23 -47.78 -4.66
N GLU A 191 22.92 -46.49 -4.81
CA GLU A 191 22.74 -45.85 -6.12
C GLU A 191 24.05 -45.30 -6.72
N ARG A 192 25.01 -44.90 -5.87
CA ARG A 192 26.32 -44.40 -6.28
C ARG A 192 27.07 -45.32 -7.28
N PRO A 193 27.24 -46.64 -7.01
CA PRO A 193 27.92 -47.53 -7.95
C PRO A 193 27.15 -47.67 -9.26
N LYS A 194 25.80 -47.73 -9.22
CA LYS A 194 24.97 -47.79 -10.43
C LYS A 194 25.13 -46.56 -11.30
N PHE A 195 25.21 -45.37 -10.69
CA PHE A 195 25.45 -44.12 -11.41
C PHE A 195 26.82 -44.12 -12.11
N VAL A 196 27.89 -44.51 -11.40
CA VAL A 196 29.25 -44.54 -11.96
C VAL A 196 29.38 -45.59 -13.07
N GLU A 197 28.82 -46.78 -12.90
CA GLU A 197 28.80 -47.83 -13.93
C GLU A 197 28.00 -47.41 -15.16
N GLY A 198 26.86 -46.75 -14.95
CA GLY A 198 26.06 -46.16 -16.02
C GLY A 198 26.82 -45.08 -16.78
N ALA A 199 27.49 -44.18 -16.06
CA ALA A 199 28.28 -43.09 -16.62
C ALA A 199 29.46 -43.61 -17.46
N ALA A 200 30.11 -44.68 -17.02
CA ALA A 200 31.17 -45.33 -17.78
C ALA A 200 30.69 -45.84 -19.15
N LYS A 201 29.45 -46.36 -19.25
CA LYS A 201 28.86 -46.80 -20.52
C LYS A 201 28.64 -45.64 -21.50
N ASN A 202 28.49 -44.43 -20.99
CA ASN A 202 28.35 -43.20 -21.77
C ASN A 202 29.67 -42.44 -21.96
N GLY A 203 30.81 -43.10 -21.69
CA GLY A 203 32.15 -42.53 -21.94
C GLY A 203 32.61 -41.50 -20.91
N VAL A 204 31.94 -41.39 -19.76
CA VAL A 204 32.33 -40.46 -18.69
C VAL A 204 33.42 -41.09 -17.82
N PRO A 205 34.58 -40.42 -17.62
CA PRO A 205 35.60 -40.90 -16.69
C PRO A 205 35.06 -41.06 -15.28
N ARG A 206 35.49 -42.12 -14.59
CA ARG A 206 35.03 -42.45 -13.23
C ARG A 206 35.15 -41.27 -12.26
N GLU A 207 36.29 -40.57 -12.27
CA GLU A 207 36.53 -39.42 -11.38
C GLU A 207 35.48 -38.32 -11.58
N LYS A 208 35.19 -37.98 -12.84
CA LYS A 208 34.17 -36.98 -13.18
C LYS A 208 32.75 -37.46 -12.84
N ALA A 209 32.45 -38.75 -13.02
CA ALA A 209 31.17 -39.32 -12.61
C ALA A 209 30.96 -39.25 -11.08
N GLU A 210 32.02 -39.51 -10.30
CA GLU A 210 31.97 -39.38 -8.84
C GLU A 210 31.84 -37.92 -8.38
N GLU A 211 32.51 -36.98 -9.06
CA GLU A 211 32.36 -35.54 -8.85
C GLU A 211 30.92 -35.09 -9.10
N VAL A 212 30.32 -35.47 -10.24
CA VAL A 212 28.94 -35.12 -10.57
C VAL A 212 27.96 -35.72 -9.57
N PHE A 213 28.14 -36.99 -9.17
CA PHE A 213 27.28 -37.61 -8.17
C PHE A 213 27.35 -36.88 -6.82
N ALA A 214 28.55 -36.45 -6.40
CA ALA A 214 28.72 -35.66 -5.18
C ALA A 214 28.04 -34.28 -5.27
N LEU A 215 28.05 -33.65 -6.44
CA LEU A 215 27.27 -32.43 -6.69
C LEU A 215 25.77 -32.71 -6.54
N LEU A 216 25.24 -33.76 -7.19
CA LEU A 216 23.82 -34.13 -7.07
C LEU A 216 23.41 -34.39 -5.62
N GLU A 217 24.24 -35.09 -4.84
CA GLU A 217 23.99 -35.35 -3.42
C GLU A 217 23.99 -34.06 -2.58
N LYS A 218 24.90 -33.12 -2.84
CA LYS A 218 24.93 -31.83 -2.15
C LYS A 218 23.66 -31.01 -2.44
N PHE A 219 23.25 -30.98 -3.71
CA PHE A 219 22.10 -30.20 -4.18
C PHE A 219 20.73 -30.85 -3.91
N ALA A 220 20.66 -32.17 -3.75
CA ALA A 220 19.46 -32.89 -3.35
C ALA A 220 18.72 -32.29 -2.14
N ASN A 221 19.47 -31.69 -1.22
CA ASN A 221 18.94 -31.05 -0.01
C ASN A 221 18.15 -29.77 -0.30
N TYR A 222 18.41 -29.14 -1.44
CA TYR A 222 17.89 -27.83 -1.82
C TYR A 222 17.19 -27.82 -3.18
N GLY A 223 17.21 -28.96 -3.89
CA GLY A 223 16.59 -29.12 -5.20
C GLY A 223 15.09 -28.84 -5.13
N PHE A 224 14.63 -27.92 -5.98
CA PHE A 224 13.23 -27.51 -5.99
C PHE A 224 12.44 -28.15 -7.13
N ASN A 225 11.14 -28.33 -6.95
CA ASN A 225 10.29 -28.88 -8.00
C ASN A 225 10.02 -27.79 -9.05
N LYS A 226 10.50 -27.99 -10.27
CA LYS A 226 10.37 -27.01 -11.37
C LYS A 226 8.93 -26.81 -11.78
N SER A 227 8.13 -27.89 -11.85
CA SER A 227 6.72 -27.75 -12.27
C SER A 227 5.92 -26.83 -11.34
N HIS A 228 6.15 -26.93 -10.03
CA HIS A 228 5.54 -26.04 -9.03
C HIS A 228 6.09 -24.62 -9.13
N ALA A 229 7.41 -24.46 -9.27
CA ALA A 229 8.03 -23.14 -9.47
C ALA A 229 7.47 -22.43 -10.70
N ALA A 230 7.40 -23.13 -11.83
CA ALA A 230 6.94 -22.60 -13.11
C ALA A 230 5.47 -22.16 -13.04
N ALA A 231 4.58 -22.98 -12.47
CA ALA A 231 3.17 -22.61 -12.33
C ALA A 231 2.98 -21.32 -11.50
N TYR A 232 3.71 -21.16 -10.40
CA TYR A 232 3.64 -19.95 -9.58
C TYR A 232 4.35 -18.74 -10.23
N ALA A 233 5.43 -18.98 -10.97
CA ALA A 233 6.13 -17.95 -11.73
C ALA A 233 5.24 -17.38 -12.84
N VAL A 234 4.42 -18.21 -13.50
CA VAL A 234 3.42 -17.72 -14.47
C VAL A 234 2.43 -16.78 -13.81
N VAL A 235 1.92 -17.11 -12.61
CA VAL A 235 1.02 -16.22 -11.87
C VAL A 235 1.72 -14.93 -11.46
N SER A 236 3.00 -15.01 -11.03
CA SER A 236 3.82 -13.82 -10.77
C SER A 236 3.93 -12.94 -12.03
N TYR A 237 4.27 -13.55 -13.16
CA TYR A 237 4.39 -12.88 -14.45
C TYR A 237 3.08 -12.21 -14.88
N GLN A 238 1.94 -12.89 -14.73
CA GLN A 238 0.62 -12.31 -15.01
C GLN A 238 0.35 -11.06 -14.17
N THR A 239 0.70 -11.09 -12.87
CA THR A 239 0.56 -9.88 -12.03
C THR A 239 1.52 -8.77 -12.42
N ALA A 240 2.76 -9.10 -12.79
CA ALA A 240 3.74 -8.12 -13.25
C ALA A 240 3.33 -7.50 -14.59
N TRP A 241 2.81 -8.30 -15.51
CA TRP A 241 2.34 -7.87 -16.82
C TRP A 241 1.15 -6.93 -16.70
N LEU A 242 0.17 -7.28 -15.85
CA LEU A 242 -0.95 -6.38 -15.54
C LEU A 242 -0.46 -5.09 -14.92
N LYS A 243 0.50 -5.13 -13.99
CA LYS A 243 1.08 -3.92 -13.40
C LYS A 243 1.85 -3.07 -14.41
N ALA A 244 2.59 -3.68 -15.33
CA ALA A 244 3.39 -2.98 -16.31
C ALA A 244 2.55 -2.34 -17.43
N ASN A 245 1.49 -3.03 -17.87
CA ASN A 245 0.71 -2.64 -19.04
C ASN A 245 -0.64 -1.99 -18.70
N HIS A 246 -1.22 -2.33 -17.54
CA HIS A 246 -2.51 -1.83 -17.04
C HIS A 246 -2.43 -1.47 -15.54
N PRO A 247 -1.51 -0.57 -15.15
CA PRO A 247 -1.19 -0.30 -13.75
C PRO A 247 -2.39 0.22 -12.94
N VAL A 248 -3.27 1.00 -13.56
CA VAL A 248 -4.40 1.65 -12.87
C VAL A 248 -5.41 0.60 -12.40
N GLU A 249 -5.85 -0.27 -13.31
CA GLU A 249 -6.80 -1.36 -13.03
C GLU A 249 -6.17 -2.41 -12.12
N PHE A 250 -4.91 -2.77 -12.35
CA PHE A 250 -4.20 -3.72 -11.51
C PHE A 250 -4.12 -3.23 -10.06
N MET A 251 -3.71 -1.97 -9.83
CA MET A 251 -3.59 -1.45 -8.47
C MET A 251 -4.96 -1.26 -7.81
N ALA A 252 -6.00 -0.84 -8.55
CA ALA A 252 -7.37 -0.80 -8.04
C ALA A 252 -7.86 -2.21 -7.63
N ALA A 253 -7.55 -3.24 -8.41
CA ALA A 253 -7.88 -4.63 -8.09
C ALA A 253 -7.14 -5.17 -6.87
N VAL A 254 -5.84 -4.88 -6.73
CA VAL A 254 -5.06 -5.21 -5.53
C VAL A 254 -5.68 -4.56 -4.29
N MET A 255 -6.01 -3.27 -4.38
CA MET A 255 -6.64 -2.52 -3.30
C MET A 255 -8.03 -3.09 -2.95
N ASN A 256 -8.80 -3.55 -3.93
CA ASN A 256 -10.09 -4.22 -3.70
C ASN A 256 -9.96 -5.51 -2.89
N CYS A 257 -8.94 -6.33 -3.16
CA CYS A 257 -8.76 -7.56 -2.42
C CYS A 257 -8.22 -7.34 -0.99
N ASP A 258 -7.63 -6.18 -0.69
CA ASP A 258 -7.18 -5.78 0.66
C ASP A 258 -7.99 -4.58 1.19
N ILE A 259 -9.23 -4.40 0.75
CA ILE A 259 -10.03 -3.19 0.98
C ILE A 259 -10.21 -2.80 2.46
N HIS A 260 -10.12 -3.76 3.38
CA HIS A 260 -10.25 -3.53 4.81
C HIS A 260 -8.91 -3.38 5.55
N LEU A 261 -7.77 -3.56 4.86
CA LEU A 261 -6.44 -3.52 5.45
C LEU A 261 -5.78 -2.16 5.19
N THR A 262 -6.15 -1.15 5.98
CA THR A 262 -5.70 0.23 5.76
C THR A 262 -4.20 0.41 5.71
N ASP A 263 -3.45 -0.39 6.48
CA ASP A 263 -1.99 -0.31 6.51
C ASP A 263 -1.38 -0.77 5.17
N LYS A 264 -1.99 -1.78 4.52
CA LYS A 264 -1.61 -2.19 3.16
C LYS A 264 -2.08 -1.18 2.12
N LEU A 265 -3.29 -0.65 2.27
CA LEU A 265 -3.79 0.40 1.38
C LEU A 265 -2.89 1.63 1.39
N ALA A 266 -2.30 1.98 2.53
CA ALA A 266 -1.32 3.07 2.63
C ALA A 266 -0.08 2.79 1.76
N VAL A 267 0.48 1.57 1.83
CA VAL A 267 1.62 1.15 0.98
C VAL A 267 1.23 1.17 -0.50
N TYR A 268 0.04 0.67 -0.85
CA TYR A 268 -0.41 0.68 -2.24
C TYR A 268 -0.73 2.09 -2.75
N ALA A 269 -1.29 2.96 -1.92
CA ALA A 269 -1.59 4.34 -2.30
C ALA A 269 -0.31 5.13 -2.58
N GLU A 270 0.73 4.87 -1.79
CA GLU A 270 2.06 5.43 -1.99
C GLU A 270 2.68 4.94 -3.31
N GLU A 271 2.61 3.63 -3.58
CA GLU A 271 3.07 3.04 -4.84
C GLU A 271 2.34 3.63 -6.05
N VAL A 272 1.01 3.75 -5.98
CA VAL A 272 0.18 4.34 -7.03
C VAL A 272 0.60 5.79 -7.31
N ARG A 273 0.70 6.61 -6.27
CA ARG A 273 1.01 8.05 -6.41
C ARG A 273 2.43 8.31 -6.88
N ARG A 274 3.42 7.66 -6.25
CA ARG A 274 4.83 7.97 -6.50
C ARG A 274 5.53 6.98 -7.41
N GLY A 275 5.29 5.69 -7.19
CA GLY A 275 5.91 4.63 -7.97
C GLY A 275 5.40 4.63 -9.42
N LEU A 276 4.12 4.93 -9.61
CA LEU A 276 3.44 4.88 -10.89
C LEU A 276 2.95 6.24 -11.41
N GLY A 277 2.91 7.28 -10.56
CA GLY A 277 2.46 8.61 -10.98
C GLY A 277 0.96 8.71 -11.25
N ILE A 278 0.16 7.83 -10.64
CA ILE A 278 -1.29 7.72 -10.86
C ILE A 278 -2.03 8.52 -9.80
N GLU A 279 -3.01 9.31 -10.22
CA GLU A 279 -3.87 10.07 -9.31
C GLU A 279 -4.87 9.15 -8.59
N ILE A 280 -5.02 9.38 -7.28
CA ILE A 280 -6.09 8.77 -6.47
C ILE A 280 -7.12 9.85 -6.14
N VAL A 281 -8.29 9.73 -6.75
CA VAL A 281 -9.42 10.64 -6.54
C VAL A 281 -10.06 10.34 -5.18
N PRO A 282 -10.24 11.33 -4.29
CA PRO A 282 -10.85 11.15 -2.97
C PRO A 282 -12.26 10.54 -3.03
N PRO A 283 -12.74 9.93 -1.93
CA PRO A 283 -14.08 9.35 -1.91
C PRO A 283 -15.15 10.43 -2.11
N SER A 284 -16.21 10.09 -2.85
CA SER A 284 -17.39 10.94 -3.05
C SER A 284 -18.62 10.05 -3.22
N VAL A 285 -19.74 10.37 -2.55
CA VAL A 285 -20.99 9.61 -2.71
C VAL A 285 -21.53 9.68 -4.14
N ASN A 286 -21.19 10.73 -4.90
CA ASN A 286 -21.63 10.92 -6.27
C ASN A 286 -20.74 10.22 -7.31
N ARG A 287 -19.45 10.03 -7.02
CA ARG A 287 -18.50 9.42 -7.96
C ARG A 287 -18.12 7.99 -7.58
N SER A 288 -17.76 7.77 -6.32
CA SER A 288 -17.16 6.53 -5.86
C SER A 288 -18.11 5.33 -5.93
N GLY A 289 -17.56 4.17 -6.24
CA GLY A 289 -18.20 2.88 -6.05
C GLY A 289 -18.08 2.37 -4.61
N ALA A 290 -18.74 1.25 -4.33
CA ALA A 290 -18.58 0.53 -3.06
C ALA A 290 -17.16 -0.04 -2.91
N THR A 291 -16.55 -0.43 -4.04
CA THR A 291 -15.17 -0.88 -4.22
C THR A 291 -14.38 0.15 -5.04
N PHE A 292 -13.05 0.03 -5.09
CA PHE A 292 -12.19 0.89 -5.90
C PHE A 292 -12.56 0.69 -7.38
N THR A 293 -12.63 1.80 -8.09
CA THR A 293 -13.00 1.86 -9.51
C THR A 293 -11.99 2.70 -10.27
N VAL A 294 -12.05 2.64 -11.60
CA VAL A 294 -11.14 3.39 -12.48
C VAL A 294 -11.95 4.33 -13.36
N GLU A 295 -11.54 5.58 -13.40
CA GLU A 295 -12.16 6.62 -14.22
C GLU A 295 -11.06 7.48 -14.87
N GLU A 296 -11.07 7.59 -16.20
CA GLU A 296 -10.13 8.43 -16.96
C GLU A 296 -8.63 8.21 -16.61
N GLY A 297 -8.24 6.96 -16.35
CA GLY A 297 -6.86 6.62 -15.98
C GLY A 297 -6.48 6.94 -14.53
N ARG A 298 -7.47 7.24 -13.69
CA ARG A 298 -7.30 7.55 -12.26
C ARG A 298 -8.01 6.50 -11.41
N ILE A 299 -7.52 6.30 -10.19
CA ILE A 299 -8.16 5.38 -9.23
C ILE A 299 -9.15 6.19 -8.39
N VAL A 300 -10.43 5.83 -8.44
CA VAL A 300 -11.46 6.43 -7.61
C VAL A 300 -11.56 5.65 -6.30
N TYR A 301 -11.34 6.37 -5.18
CA TYR A 301 -11.31 5.76 -3.86
C TYR A 301 -12.66 5.13 -3.50
N ALA A 302 -12.62 3.90 -2.98
CA ALA A 302 -13.81 3.15 -2.62
C ALA A 302 -14.49 3.70 -1.37
N LEU A 303 -15.82 3.79 -1.36
CA LEU A 303 -16.55 4.10 -0.13
C LEU A 303 -16.33 3.02 0.95
N GLY A 304 -16.23 1.74 0.54
CA GLY A 304 -16.02 0.60 1.43
C GLY A 304 -14.58 0.42 1.94
N ALA A 305 -13.63 1.22 1.47
CA ALA A 305 -12.23 1.17 1.93
C ALA A 305 -11.97 1.95 3.23
N LEU A 306 -12.95 2.74 3.67
CA LEU A 306 -12.85 3.50 4.90
C LEU A 306 -12.86 2.59 6.14
N LYS A 307 -12.14 2.99 7.20
CA LYS A 307 -12.05 2.24 8.46
C LYS A 307 -13.45 1.99 9.03
N ASN A 308 -13.74 0.73 9.35
CA ASN A 308 -15.03 0.29 9.89
C ASN A 308 -16.24 0.54 8.95
N VAL A 309 -16.00 0.60 7.64
CA VAL A 309 -17.05 0.69 6.63
C VAL A 309 -17.12 -0.61 5.84
N GLY A 310 -18.31 -1.21 5.75
CA GLY A 310 -18.53 -2.45 5.02
C GLY A 310 -18.96 -2.19 3.57
N VAL A 311 -18.47 -2.99 2.62
CA VAL A 311 -18.79 -2.86 1.19
C VAL A 311 -20.28 -2.99 0.92
N GLU A 312 -20.98 -3.93 1.59
CA GLU A 312 -22.42 -4.15 1.40
C GLU A 312 -23.27 -2.93 1.80
N ALA A 313 -22.89 -2.23 2.88
CA ALA A 313 -23.57 -1.00 3.28
C ALA A 313 -23.40 0.11 2.24
N MET A 314 -22.23 0.17 1.59
CA MET A 314 -21.96 1.16 0.56
C MET A 314 -22.63 0.83 -0.78
N ARG A 315 -22.91 -0.44 -1.06
CA ARG A 315 -23.74 -0.83 -2.21
C ARG A 315 -25.12 -0.20 -2.15
N LEU A 316 -25.73 -0.08 -0.97
CA LEU A 316 -27.02 0.61 -0.79
C LEU A 316 -26.97 2.07 -1.25
N ILE A 317 -25.86 2.77 -0.99
CA ILE A 317 -25.68 4.16 -1.44
C ILE A 317 -25.53 4.21 -2.96
N VAL A 318 -24.70 3.33 -3.53
CA VAL A 318 -24.43 3.28 -4.98
C VAL A 318 -25.68 2.88 -5.77
N GLU A 319 -26.44 1.90 -5.29
CA GLU A 319 -27.70 1.45 -5.91
C GLU A 319 -28.76 2.56 -5.87
N ALA A 320 -28.91 3.25 -4.74
CA ALA A 320 -29.85 4.36 -4.61
C ALA A 320 -29.45 5.58 -5.46
N ARG A 321 -28.14 5.77 -5.72
CA ARG A 321 -27.64 6.78 -6.66
C ARG A 321 -28.04 6.44 -8.10
N GLY A 322 -27.84 5.20 -8.53
CA GLY A 322 -28.00 4.83 -9.94
C GLY A 322 -27.22 5.79 -10.85
N ASP A 323 -27.86 6.23 -11.93
CA ASP A 323 -27.28 7.16 -12.91
C ASP A 323 -27.46 8.65 -12.55
N ARG A 324 -28.25 8.97 -11.52
CA ARG A 324 -28.55 10.35 -11.12
C ARG A 324 -27.80 10.72 -9.83
N PRO A 325 -26.81 11.64 -9.88
CA PRO A 325 -26.12 12.13 -8.70
C PRO A 325 -27.08 12.63 -7.62
N PHE A 326 -26.65 12.58 -6.36
CA PHE A 326 -27.36 13.23 -5.28
C PHE A 326 -27.21 14.74 -5.40
N ALA A 327 -28.33 15.47 -5.32
CA ALA A 327 -28.31 16.93 -5.41
C ALA A 327 -27.93 17.59 -4.07
N THR A 328 -28.41 17.02 -2.96
CA THR A 328 -28.19 17.54 -1.60
C THR A 328 -28.10 16.38 -0.60
N LEU A 329 -27.68 16.69 0.64
CA LEU A 329 -27.73 15.72 1.76
C LEU A 329 -29.15 15.20 2.01
N PHE A 330 -30.17 16.01 1.77
CA PHE A 330 -31.57 15.64 1.94
C PHE A 330 -32.04 14.71 0.81
N ASP A 331 -31.64 14.95 -0.43
CA ASP A 331 -31.90 14.02 -1.55
C ASP A 331 -31.29 12.64 -1.26
N LEU A 332 -30.05 12.61 -0.76
CA LEU A 332 -29.40 11.38 -0.31
C LEU A 332 -30.20 10.70 0.81
N ALA A 333 -30.64 11.44 1.83
CA ALA A 333 -31.43 10.90 2.93
C ALA A 333 -32.81 10.37 2.51
N ARG A 334 -33.43 10.95 1.47
CA ARG A 334 -34.70 10.45 0.89
C ARG A 334 -34.53 9.20 0.06
N ARG A 335 -33.39 9.04 -0.63
CA ARG A 335 -33.14 7.94 -1.58
C ARG A 335 -32.50 6.73 -0.91
N VAL A 336 -31.63 6.95 0.06
CA VAL A 336 -30.92 5.90 0.80
C VAL A 336 -31.60 5.68 2.14
N ASP A 337 -31.83 4.42 2.54
CA ASP A 337 -32.18 4.10 3.94
C ASP A 337 -30.91 4.18 4.81
N LEU A 338 -30.70 5.36 5.40
CA LEU A 338 -29.51 5.64 6.21
C LEU A 338 -29.44 4.80 7.49
N LYS A 339 -30.58 4.31 7.99
CA LYS A 339 -30.62 3.44 9.16
C LYS A 339 -30.00 2.08 8.84
N ARG A 340 -30.22 1.54 7.63
CA ARG A 340 -29.58 0.31 7.14
C ARG A 340 -28.09 0.46 6.88
N VAL A 341 -27.64 1.63 6.42
CA VAL A 341 -26.22 1.93 6.26
C VAL A 341 -25.50 1.97 7.61
N GLY A 342 -26.17 2.54 8.62
CA GLY A 342 -25.67 2.62 9.99
C GLY A 342 -24.88 3.91 10.27
N LYS A 343 -24.94 4.36 11.52
CA LYS A 343 -24.34 5.63 11.95
C LYS A 343 -22.83 5.68 11.76
N ARG A 344 -22.12 4.60 12.13
CA ARG A 344 -20.65 4.57 12.10
C ARG A 344 -20.09 4.73 10.67
N PRO A 345 -20.61 4.02 9.64
CA PRO A 345 -20.22 4.31 8.26
C PRO A 345 -20.45 5.74 7.79
N LEU A 346 -21.60 6.35 8.14
CA LEU A 346 -21.90 7.73 7.77
C LEU A 346 -20.92 8.73 8.42
N GLU A 347 -20.52 8.49 9.67
CA GLU A 347 -19.51 9.31 10.34
C GLU A 347 -18.15 9.25 9.63
N MET A 348 -17.76 8.06 9.15
CA MET A 348 -16.50 7.88 8.43
C MET A 348 -16.54 8.53 7.05
N LEU A 349 -17.67 8.42 6.34
CA LEU A 349 -17.90 9.11 5.07
C LEU A 349 -17.80 10.63 5.21
N ALA A 350 -18.39 11.20 6.26
CA ALA A 350 -18.31 12.63 6.55
C ALA A 350 -16.87 13.08 6.83
N ARG A 351 -16.14 12.34 7.68
CA ARG A 351 -14.73 12.64 7.99
C ARG A 351 -13.81 12.54 6.77
N ALA A 352 -14.03 11.53 5.93
CA ALA A 352 -13.26 11.30 4.70
C ALA A 352 -13.58 12.29 3.56
N GLY A 353 -14.66 13.07 3.70
CA GLY A 353 -15.08 14.03 2.68
C GLY A 353 -15.93 13.47 1.56
N ALA A 354 -16.56 12.32 1.77
CA ALA A 354 -17.44 11.71 0.78
C ALA A 354 -18.65 12.58 0.44
N PHE A 355 -19.01 13.53 1.31
CA PHE A 355 -20.12 14.47 1.12
C PHE A 355 -19.66 15.87 0.67
N ASP A 356 -18.37 16.11 0.40
CA ASP A 356 -17.83 17.45 0.11
C ASP A 356 -18.49 18.14 -1.10
N GLU A 357 -19.01 17.36 -2.06
CA GLU A 357 -19.78 17.86 -3.20
C GLU A 357 -21.19 18.35 -2.81
N LEU A 358 -21.78 17.76 -1.78
CA LEU A 358 -23.12 18.11 -1.29
C LEU A 358 -23.06 19.22 -0.24
N ASP A 359 -22.04 19.16 0.63
CA ASP A 359 -21.76 20.16 1.64
C ASP A 359 -20.26 20.13 2.00
N ARG A 360 -19.56 21.25 1.77
CA ARG A 360 -18.12 21.37 2.00
C ARG A 360 -17.71 21.35 3.49
N ASN A 361 -18.64 21.61 4.40
CA ASN A 361 -18.38 21.68 5.84
C ASN A 361 -18.56 20.30 6.47
N ARG A 362 -17.46 19.54 6.55
CA ARG A 362 -17.46 18.16 7.04
C ARG A 362 -17.92 18.07 8.49
N ARG A 363 -17.59 19.08 9.32
CA ARG A 363 -18.01 19.13 10.73
C ARG A 363 -19.53 19.25 10.85
N ARG A 364 -20.15 20.13 10.07
CA ARG A 364 -21.61 20.31 10.02
C ARG A 364 -22.30 19.01 9.59
N VAL A 365 -21.81 18.35 8.54
CA VAL A 365 -22.37 17.07 8.10
C VAL A 365 -22.28 16.04 9.21
N LEU A 366 -21.10 15.88 9.83
CA LEU A 366 -20.87 14.94 10.93
C LEU A 366 -21.82 15.21 12.11
N SER A 367 -21.96 16.47 12.53
CA SER A 367 -22.85 16.87 13.62
C SER A 367 -24.34 16.72 13.29
N SER A 368 -24.70 16.62 12.01
CA SER A 368 -26.09 16.51 11.54
C SER A 368 -26.52 15.08 11.20
N ILE A 369 -25.63 14.08 11.34
CA ILE A 369 -25.93 12.69 10.96
C ILE A 369 -27.18 12.16 11.67
N ASP A 370 -27.32 12.37 12.98
CA ASP A 370 -28.47 11.85 13.73
C ASP A 370 -29.80 12.40 13.20
N GLN A 371 -29.82 13.67 12.81
CA GLN A 371 -31.00 14.31 12.23
C GLN A 371 -31.28 13.80 10.82
N LEU A 372 -30.24 13.60 10.00
CA LEU A 372 -30.36 13.02 8.66
C LEU A 372 -30.86 11.58 8.69
N VAL A 373 -30.38 10.76 9.63
CA VAL A 373 -30.86 9.38 9.82
C VAL A 373 -32.31 9.36 10.28
N ALA A 374 -32.70 10.21 11.22
CA ALA A 374 -34.09 10.31 11.68
C ALA A 374 -35.02 10.76 10.55
N TYR A 375 -34.60 11.76 9.75
CA TYR A 375 -35.35 12.21 8.58
C TYR A 375 -35.50 11.12 7.52
N SER A 376 -34.41 10.43 7.17
CA SER A 376 -34.42 9.28 6.25
C SER A 376 -35.39 8.20 6.72
N ALA A 377 -35.33 7.81 8.00
CA ALA A 377 -36.22 6.80 8.56
C ALA A 377 -37.70 7.19 8.44
N ALA A 378 -38.04 8.46 8.75
CA ALA A 378 -39.41 8.96 8.61
C ALA A 378 -39.90 8.96 7.15
N VAL A 379 -39.03 9.32 6.20
CA VAL A 379 -39.35 9.29 4.75
C VAL A 379 -39.63 7.86 4.27
N HIS A 380 -38.79 6.89 4.65
CA HIS A 380 -38.97 5.49 4.24
C HIS A 380 -40.18 4.84 4.92
N GLU A 381 -40.46 5.19 6.18
CA GLU A 381 -41.68 4.75 6.89
C GLU A 381 -42.95 5.31 6.24
N ALA A 382 -42.96 6.60 5.89
CA ALA A 382 -44.09 7.23 5.18
C ALA A 382 -44.32 6.63 3.78
N ARG A 383 -43.26 6.24 3.06
CA ARG A 383 -43.38 5.51 1.78
C ARG A 383 -43.94 4.11 1.96
N ALA A 384 -43.51 3.39 2.99
CA ALA A 384 -43.95 2.03 3.27
C ALA A 384 -45.41 1.96 3.77
N SER A 385 -45.91 3.02 4.41
CA SER A 385 -47.26 3.04 5.00
C SER A 385 -48.41 3.16 3.99
N ALA A 386 -48.13 3.25 2.68
CA ALA A 386 -49.12 3.32 1.60
C ALA A 386 -50.18 4.43 1.76
N GLN A 387 -49.89 5.45 2.57
CA GLN A 387 -50.71 6.66 2.63
C GLN A 387 -50.40 7.48 1.38
N VAL A 388 -51.04 7.11 0.27
CA VAL A 388 -50.98 7.83 -1.01
C VAL A 388 -51.37 9.28 -0.76
N SER A 389 -50.41 10.19 -0.78
CA SER A 389 -50.69 11.61 -0.95
C SER A 389 -51.34 11.74 -2.32
N LEU A 390 -52.63 12.07 -2.36
CA LEU A 390 -53.44 12.12 -3.59
C LEU A 390 -52.91 13.17 -4.60
N PHE A 391 -51.88 13.93 -4.24
CA PHE A 391 -51.34 15.07 -4.97
C PHE A 391 -49.79 15.10 -5.08
N GLY A 392 -49.06 14.04 -4.70
CA GLY A 392 -47.58 14.02 -4.81
C GLY A 392 -46.92 12.65 -4.53
N GLU A 393 -45.62 12.52 -4.83
CA GLU A 393 -44.84 11.33 -4.44
C GLU A 393 -44.76 11.22 -2.91
N ALA A 394 -45.11 10.06 -2.35
CA ALA A 394 -45.09 9.84 -0.91
C ALA A 394 -43.70 10.10 -0.31
N GLY A 395 -43.63 10.99 0.68
CA GLY A 395 -42.42 11.33 1.44
C GLY A 395 -41.75 12.66 1.11
N GLU A 396 -42.19 13.41 0.08
CA GLU A 396 -41.68 14.78 -0.18
C GLU A 396 -42.23 15.83 0.80
N ASP A 397 -43.38 15.57 1.43
CA ASP A 397 -44.06 16.52 2.33
C ASP A 397 -43.41 16.64 3.73
N LEU A 398 -42.40 15.82 4.05
CA LEU A 398 -41.70 15.89 5.33
C LEU A 398 -40.68 17.04 5.32
N PRO A 399 -40.76 18.00 6.26
CA PRO A 399 -39.87 19.15 6.29
C PRO A 399 -38.42 18.70 6.53
N GLU A 400 -37.51 19.26 5.74
CA GLU A 400 -36.08 19.00 5.88
C GLU A 400 -35.57 19.48 7.25
N PRO A 401 -34.71 18.71 7.93
CA PRO A 401 -34.14 19.12 9.20
C PRO A 401 -33.14 20.26 9.02
N ARG A 402 -33.06 21.15 10.01
CA ARG A 402 -32.02 22.18 10.06
C ARG A 402 -30.68 21.56 10.42
N LEU A 403 -29.70 21.68 9.53
CA LEU A 403 -28.33 21.25 9.80
C LEU A 403 -27.69 22.02 10.96
N ALA A 404 -26.71 21.42 11.61
CA ALA A 404 -25.99 22.01 12.73
C ALA A 404 -25.29 23.33 12.32
N PRO A 405 -25.52 24.45 13.02
CA PRO A 405 -24.88 25.74 12.72
C PRO A 405 -23.48 25.79 13.33
N VAL A 406 -22.54 25.02 12.75
CA VAL A 406 -21.14 24.95 13.20
C VAL A 406 -20.18 25.29 12.05
N ASP A 407 -19.09 25.96 12.37
CA ASP A 407 -18.01 26.24 11.42
C ASP A 407 -17.25 24.95 11.06
N ASP A 408 -16.58 24.93 9.90
CA ASP A 408 -15.80 23.75 9.49
C ASP A 408 -14.56 23.57 10.37
N TRP A 409 -13.92 22.42 10.25
CA TRP A 409 -12.65 22.15 10.91
C TRP A 409 -11.52 23.01 10.37
N LEU A 410 -10.57 23.33 11.26
CA LEU A 410 -9.28 23.86 10.86
C LEU A 410 -8.56 22.85 9.95
N PRO A 411 -7.68 23.26 9.00
CA PRO A 411 -7.03 22.34 8.06
C PRO A 411 -6.33 21.13 8.71
N ASN A 412 -5.59 21.37 9.81
CA ASN A 412 -4.93 20.29 10.56
C ASN A 412 -5.93 19.34 11.26
N GLU A 413 -7.02 19.88 11.79
CA GLU A 413 -8.09 19.06 12.38
C GLU A 413 -8.81 18.25 11.30
N ARG A 414 -9.10 18.86 10.15
CA ARG A 414 -9.69 18.20 8.98
C ARG A 414 -8.82 17.05 8.47
N LEU A 415 -7.51 17.23 8.37
CA LEU A 415 -6.57 16.17 8.00
C LEU A 415 -6.49 15.06 9.07
N ALA A 416 -6.52 15.42 10.36
CA ALA A 416 -6.57 14.43 11.44
C ALA A 416 -7.87 13.61 11.39
N GLU A 417 -8.99 14.24 11.05
CA GLU A 417 -10.28 13.58 10.86
C GLU A 417 -10.31 12.69 9.62
N GLU A 418 -9.75 13.14 8.51
CA GLU A 418 -9.55 12.31 7.32
C GLU A 418 -8.69 11.07 7.65
N HIS A 419 -7.57 11.25 8.35
CA HIS A 419 -6.70 10.15 8.76
C HIS A 419 -7.42 9.14 9.66
N LYS A 420 -8.34 9.59 10.53
CA LYS A 420 -9.17 8.68 11.34
C LYS A 420 -10.09 7.80 10.49
N ALA A 421 -10.61 8.34 9.38
CA ALA A 421 -11.54 7.63 8.49
C ALA A 421 -10.82 6.77 7.44
N VAL A 422 -9.78 7.30 6.80
CA VAL A 422 -9.03 6.63 5.72
C VAL A 422 -7.96 5.70 6.29
N GLY A 423 -7.32 6.10 7.39
CA GLY A 423 -6.22 5.38 8.01
C GLY A 423 -4.82 5.81 7.59
N PHE A 424 -4.73 6.67 6.58
CA PHE A 424 -3.51 7.33 6.13
C PHE A 424 -3.90 8.67 5.48
N TYR A 425 -2.91 9.50 5.20
CA TYR A 425 -3.12 10.82 4.61
C TYR A 425 -3.44 10.73 3.11
N LEU A 426 -4.68 11.09 2.73
CA LEU A 426 -5.16 10.97 1.35
C LEU A 426 -5.00 12.29 0.59
N SER A 427 -5.48 13.41 1.14
CA SER A 427 -5.54 14.69 0.43
C SER A 427 -4.28 15.56 0.58
N GLY A 428 -3.46 15.31 1.60
CA GLY A 428 -2.23 16.04 1.90
C GLY A 428 -1.60 15.56 3.20
N HIS A 429 -0.40 16.02 3.52
CA HIS A 429 0.34 15.62 4.71
C HIS A 429 0.34 16.74 5.76
N PRO A 430 0.28 16.46 7.07
CA PRO A 430 0.35 17.48 8.14
C PRO A 430 1.61 18.35 8.14
N LEU A 431 2.62 17.98 7.34
CA LEU A 431 3.87 18.72 7.21
C LEU A 431 3.85 19.69 6.03
N ASP A 432 2.87 19.60 5.12
CA ASP A 432 2.81 20.42 3.91
C ASP A 432 2.84 21.92 4.25
N ASP A 433 2.06 22.35 5.25
CA ASP A 433 2.03 23.73 5.74
C ASP A 433 3.36 24.19 6.37
N TYR A 434 4.22 23.24 6.78
CA TYR A 434 5.52 23.52 7.39
C TYR A 434 6.68 23.38 6.41
N MET A 435 6.46 22.84 5.20
CA MET A 435 7.53 22.53 4.24
C MET A 435 8.35 23.76 3.85
N ALA A 436 7.72 24.91 3.59
CA ALA A 436 8.42 26.13 3.20
C ALA A 436 9.33 26.67 4.33
N PRO A 437 8.85 26.86 5.57
CA PRO A 437 9.72 27.21 6.70
C PRO A 437 10.81 26.17 7.01
N LEU A 438 10.50 24.87 6.89
CA LEU A 438 11.44 23.78 7.12
C LEU A 438 12.59 23.77 6.11
N ARG A 439 12.29 23.99 4.83
CA ARG A 439 13.31 24.10 3.76
C ARG A 439 14.28 25.25 4.00
N ARG A 440 13.82 26.40 4.51
CA ARG A 440 14.70 27.53 4.88
C ARG A 440 15.67 27.20 6.03
N LYS A 441 15.39 26.15 6.80
CA LYS A 441 16.23 25.69 7.91
C LYS A 441 17.05 24.43 7.59
N ASP A 442 17.21 24.14 6.30
CA ASP A 442 17.88 22.94 5.79
C ASP A 442 17.36 21.64 6.40
N VAL A 443 16.05 21.60 6.72
CA VAL A 443 15.38 20.35 7.11
C VAL A 443 14.99 19.62 5.84
N LEU A 444 15.55 18.44 5.66
CA LEU A 444 15.39 17.60 4.49
C LEU A 444 14.13 16.74 4.60
N THR A 445 13.58 16.40 3.44
CA THR A 445 12.68 15.26 3.31
C THR A 445 13.44 13.95 3.38
N PHE A 446 12.75 12.85 3.65
CA PHE A 446 13.32 11.51 3.69
C PHE A 446 13.96 11.13 2.35
N GLN A 447 13.32 11.46 1.22
CA GLN A 447 13.91 11.21 -0.10
C GLN A 447 15.19 12.00 -0.36
N GLU A 448 15.25 13.27 0.03
CA GLU A 448 16.47 14.08 -0.10
C GLU A 448 17.59 13.53 0.79
N LEU A 449 17.27 13.13 2.01
CA LEU A 449 18.21 12.49 2.92
C LEU A 449 18.75 11.18 2.34
N ARG A 450 17.88 10.35 1.76
CA ARG A 450 18.26 9.09 1.12
C ARG A 450 19.27 9.31 0.00
N LYS A 451 19.02 10.26 -0.89
CA LYS A 451 19.96 10.63 -1.98
C LYS A 451 21.31 11.12 -1.45
N ARG A 452 21.34 11.83 -0.32
CA ARG A 452 22.60 12.26 0.31
C ARG A 452 23.33 11.09 0.98
N ALA A 453 22.60 10.19 1.63
CA ALA A 453 23.17 9.03 2.31
C ALA A 453 23.82 8.02 1.34
N GLU A 454 23.38 7.99 0.07
CA GLU A 454 24.04 7.20 -1.01
C GLU A 454 25.50 7.62 -1.26
N GLN A 455 25.85 8.88 -0.96
CA GLN A 455 27.21 9.41 -1.12
C GLN A 455 28.10 9.17 0.10
N GLY A 456 27.54 8.64 1.19
CA GLY A 456 28.22 8.35 2.45
C GLY A 456 27.38 8.70 3.68
N PRO A 457 27.83 8.30 4.89
CA PRO A 457 27.14 8.62 6.13
C PRO A 457 26.95 10.13 6.31
N VAL A 458 25.72 10.57 6.58
CA VAL A 458 25.38 11.99 6.70
C VAL A 458 24.54 12.25 7.95
N VAL A 459 24.87 13.32 8.66
CA VAL A 459 24.03 13.85 9.75
C VAL A 459 23.19 14.97 9.19
N ALA A 460 21.86 14.84 9.28
CA ALA A 460 20.94 15.85 8.77
C ALA A 460 19.70 15.99 9.66
N ARG A 461 18.95 17.06 9.43
CA ARG A 461 17.66 17.28 10.10
C ARG A 461 16.55 16.83 9.16
N ILE A 462 15.60 16.09 9.67
CA ILE A 462 14.40 15.68 8.93
C ILE A 462 13.14 15.99 9.73
N ALA A 463 12.04 16.27 9.04
CA ALA A 463 10.73 16.44 9.67
C ALA A 463 9.87 15.20 9.44
N GLY A 464 9.09 14.81 10.44
CA GLY A 464 8.17 13.69 10.35
C GLY A 464 6.95 13.89 11.24
N ALA A 465 5.79 13.46 10.76
CA ALA A 465 4.63 13.21 11.59
C ALA A 465 4.78 11.81 12.19
N VAL A 466 4.68 11.67 13.51
CA VAL A 466 4.84 10.38 14.19
C VAL A 466 3.61 9.51 13.92
N ALA A 467 3.81 8.37 13.27
CA ALA A 467 2.77 7.38 12.99
C ALA A 467 2.67 6.31 14.08
N GLY A 468 3.80 5.92 14.67
CA GLY A 468 3.83 4.86 15.69
C GLY A 468 5.17 4.79 16.43
N ARG A 469 5.15 4.22 17.65
CA ARG A 469 6.34 4.00 18.47
C ARG A 469 6.34 2.58 19.04
N GLN A 470 7.36 1.80 18.71
CA GLN A 470 7.58 0.47 19.29
C GLN A 470 8.81 0.48 20.19
N GLU A 471 8.60 0.49 21.52
CA GLU A 471 9.68 0.34 22.50
C GLU A 471 10.09 -1.14 22.64
N ARG A 472 11.40 -1.40 22.62
CA ARG A 472 12.01 -2.71 22.85
C ARG A 472 13.14 -2.59 23.88
N LYS A 473 13.53 -3.72 24.46
CA LYS A 473 14.71 -3.85 25.31
C LYS A 473 15.79 -4.59 24.54
N SER A 474 17.01 -4.05 24.56
CA SER A 474 18.18 -4.72 23.99
C SER A 474 18.59 -5.93 24.85
N ALA A 475 19.42 -6.82 24.29
CA ALA A 475 20.00 -7.93 25.04
C ALA A 475 20.82 -7.50 26.28
N ARG A 476 21.27 -6.23 26.31
CA ARG A 476 21.98 -5.61 27.44
C ARG A 476 21.05 -4.87 28.42
N GLY A 477 19.73 -4.94 28.23
CA GLY A 477 18.72 -4.35 29.12
C GLY A 477 18.32 -2.91 28.80
N ASN A 478 19.12 -2.17 28.01
CA ASN A 478 18.82 -0.78 27.63
C ASN A 478 17.58 -0.70 26.74
N ARG A 479 16.76 0.34 26.95
CA ARG A 479 15.56 0.60 26.14
C ARG A 479 15.95 1.30 24.84
N PHE A 480 15.26 0.97 23.77
CA PHE A 480 15.32 1.68 22.50
C PHE A 480 13.95 1.62 21.84
N ALA A 481 13.65 2.53 20.93
CA ALA A 481 12.40 2.56 20.20
C ALA A 481 12.64 2.61 18.69
N PHE A 482 11.81 1.89 17.95
CA PHE A 482 11.60 2.15 16.54
C PHE A 482 10.42 3.11 16.44
N VAL A 483 10.68 4.32 15.94
CA VAL A 483 9.65 5.33 15.71
C VAL A 483 9.36 5.36 14.22
N GLN A 484 8.12 5.07 13.85
CA GLN A 484 7.64 5.21 12.48
C GLN A 484 7.16 6.63 12.28
N LEU A 485 7.72 7.31 11.28
CA LEU A 485 7.36 8.67 10.90
C LEU A 485 6.96 8.71 9.43
N SER A 486 6.15 9.70 9.09
CA SER A 486 5.80 10.03 7.71
C SER A 486 6.18 11.46 7.39
N ASP A 487 6.63 11.70 6.17
CA ASP A 487 6.70 13.02 5.59
C ASP A 487 5.95 13.06 4.24
N PRO A 488 5.86 14.23 3.57
CA PRO A 488 5.25 14.31 2.25
C PRO A 488 6.01 13.50 1.19
N THR A 489 7.16 12.88 1.51
CA THR A 489 7.97 12.03 0.62
C THR A 489 7.85 10.52 0.88
N GLY A 490 7.32 10.12 2.04
CA GLY A 490 6.92 8.75 2.35
C GLY A 490 7.03 8.39 3.83
N LEU A 491 6.90 7.10 4.12
CA LEU A 491 7.10 6.53 5.45
C LEU A 491 8.56 6.14 5.67
N PHE A 492 9.08 6.40 6.86
CA PHE A 492 10.41 5.99 7.28
C PHE A 492 10.46 5.63 8.75
N GLU A 493 11.41 4.76 9.11
CA GLU A 493 11.62 4.33 10.48
C GLU A 493 12.91 4.92 11.01
N VAL A 494 12.86 5.45 12.24
CA VAL A 494 14.02 5.99 12.95
C VAL A 494 14.24 5.22 14.22
N THR A 495 15.46 4.74 14.42
CA THR A 495 15.89 4.09 15.66
C THR A 495 16.28 5.16 16.68
N VAL A 496 15.67 5.12 17.86
CA VAL A 496 15.91 6.06 18.96
C VAL A 496 16.45 5.28 20.17
N PHE A 497 17.69 5.54 20.56
CA PHE A 497 18.32 4.91 21.73
C PHE A 497 17.92 5.57 23.05
N SER A 498 18.20 4.90 24.16
CA SER A 498 17.70 5.24 25.52
C SER A 498 17.83 6.74 25.85
N ASP A 499 19.01 7.33 25.66
CA ASP A 499 19.29 8.72 26.05
C ASP A 499 18.36 9.71 25.31
N THR A 500 18.21 9.53 23.99
CA THR A 500 17.33 10.38 23.16
C THR A 500 15.85 10.06 23.42
N LEU A 501 15.52 8.78 23.68
CA LEU A 501 14.15 8.35 23.94
C LEU A 501 13.61 8.91 25.26
N GLU A 502 14.43 8.96 26.31
CA GLU A 502 14.06 9.53 27.61
C GLU A 502 13.87 11.05 27.53
N ALA A 503 14.72 11.75 26.79
CA ALA A 503 14.63 13.20 26.63
C ALA A 503 13.46 13.66 25.74
N ALA A 504 13.05 12.85 24.76
CA ALA A 504 12.05 13.21 23.75
C ALA A 504 10.76 12.39 23.83
N ARG A 505 10.52 11.68 24.95
CA ARG A 505 9.45 10.70 25.04
C ARG A 505 8.05 11.27 24.76
N ASP A 506 7.79 12.46 25.27
CA ASP A 506 6.48 13.12 25.23
C ASP A 506 6.17 13.73 23.85
N ILE A 507 7.21 13.94 23.02
CA ILE A 507 7.06 14.52 21.68
C ILE A 507 7.06 13.46 20.58
N LEU A 508 7.43 12.21 20.91
CA LEU A 508 7.43 11.05 20.01
C LEU A 508 6.14 10.23 20.14
N GLU A 509 5.02 10.89 20.43
CA GLU A 509 3.69 10.28 20.47
C GLU A 509 3.01 10.34 19.10
N PRO A 510 2.20 9.33 18.73
CA PRO A 510 1.46 9.34 17.48
C PRO A 510 0.62 10.61 17.29
N GLY A 511 0.71 11.22 16.11
CA GLY A 511 0.03 12.48 15.76
C GLY A 511 0.83 13.76 16.06
N GLN A 512 2.00 13.66 16.71
CA GLN A 512 2.89 14.81 16.88
C GLN A 512 3.77 15.02 15.64
N ASN A 513 4.04 16.29 15.32
CA ASN A 513 4.96 16.69 14.25
C ASN A 513 6.31 17.08 14.87
N VAL A 514 7.37 16.38 14.48
CA VAL A 514 8.71 16.56 15.06
C VAL A 514 9.77 16.78 14.00
N VAL A 515 10.84 17.46 14.39
CA VAL A 515 12.09 17.55 13.65
C VAL A 515 13.14 16.72 14.39
N LEU A 516 13.72 15.75 13.69
CA LEU A 516 14.74 14.85 14.19
C LEU A 516 16.09 15.23 13.59
N THR A 517 17.13 15.29 14.41
CA THR A 517 18.51 15.22 13.91
C THR A 517 18.88 13.75 13.83
N VAL A 518 19.08 13.25 12.62
CA VAL A 518 19.36 11.84 12.35
C VAL A 518 20.74 11.68 11.73
N GLU A 519 21.39 10.60 12.09
CA GLU A 519 22.51 10.06 11.34
C GLU A 519 21.96 8.99 10.39
N ALA A 520 22.18 9.22 9.10
CA ALA A 520 21.74 8.35 8.03
C ALA A 520 22.93 7.60 7.47
N THR A 521 22.87 6.28 7.58
CA THR A 521 23.91 5.38 7.04
C THR A 521 23.26 4.48 6.01
N ALA A 522 23.80 4.48 4.79
CA ALA A 522 23.41 3.53 3.77
C ALA A 522 24.02 2.15 4.09
N GLU A 523 23.19 1.18 4.42
CA GLU A 523 23.59 -0.23 4.46
C GLU A 523 22.85 -0.97 3.34
N ALA A 524 23.61 -1.41 2.32
CA ALA A 524 23.06 -1.91 1.06
C ALA A 524 22.10 -0.91 0.41
N GLU A 525 20.79 -1.17 0.44
CA GLU A 525 19.75 -0.33 -0.16
C GLU A 525 18.77 0.29 0.85
N GLN A 526 18.97 0.05 2.15
CA GLN A 526 18.19 0.68 3.21
C GLN A 526 19.00 1.75 3.92
N VAL A 527 18.38 2.92 4.10
CA VAL A 527 18.97 4.00 4.91
C VAL A 527 18.58 3.73 6.35
N LYS A 528 19.55 3.30 7.16
CA LYS A 528 19.35 3.24 8.60
C LYS A 528 19.41 4.64 9.18
N LEU A 529 18.34 5.03 9.85
CA LEU A 529 18.22 6.32 10.52
C LEU A 529 18.37 6.15 12.02
N LEU A 530 19.34 6.85 12.60
CA LEU A 530 19.59 6.87 14.03
C LEU A 530 19.34 8.28 14.57
N ALA A 531 18.35 8.43 15.46
CA ALA A 531 18.07 9.72 16.07
C ALA A 531 19.16 10.10 17.07
N ARG A 532 19.71 11.31 16.89
CA ARG A 532 20.61 11.96 17.84
C ARG A 532 19.86 12.95 18.74
N ALA A 533 18.87 13.65 18.19
CA ALA A 533 18.02 14.59 18.92
C ALA A 533 16.63 14.68 18.27
N ALA A 534 15.63 15.09 19.04
CA ALA A 534 14.27 15.37 18.55
C ALA A 534 13.75 16.67 19.17
N GLN A 535 13.02 17.46 18.37
CA GLN A 535 12.39 18.71 18.82
C GLN A 535 11.00 18.84 18.19
N PRO A 536 10.02 19.47 18.86
CA PRO A 536 8.74 19.78 18.25
C PRO A 536 8.89 20.72 17.05
N ILE A 537 8.09 20.51 16.00
CA ILE A 537 8.18 21.31 14.77
C ILE A 537 7.99 22.82 15.02
N TYR A 538 7.09 23.18 15.94
CA TYR A 538 6.82 24.58 16.25
C TYR A 538 8.03 25.28 16.87
N ALA A 539 8.85 24.57 17.67
CA ALA A 539 10.04 25.14 18.27
C ALA A 539 11.10 25.46 17.21
N VAL A 540 11.20 24.60 16.19
CA VAL A 540 12.11 24.81 15.05
C VAL A 540 11.63 25.95 14.16
N VAL A 541 10.32 26.07 13.92
CA VAL A 541 9.76 27.09 13.01
C VAL A 541 9.61 28.46 13.69
N ALA A 542 9.43 28.53 15.01
CA ALA A 542 9.27 29.80 15.75
C ALA A 542 10.46 30.76 15.61
N ASP A 543 11.68 30.25 15.40
CA ASP A 543 12.89 31.05 15.19
C ASP A 543 13.14 31.37 13.69
N ALA A 544 12.19 31.15 12.78
CA ALA A 544 12.39 31.33 11.32
C ALA A 544 12.09 32.74 10.78
N GLY A 545 11.75 33.70 11.65
CA GLY A 545 11.27 35.03 11.24
C GLY A 545 9.81 34.99 10.76
N GLY A 546 8.98 35.95 11.18
CA GLY A 546 7.59 36.02 10.76
C GLY A 546 7.49 36.43 9.29
N VAL A 547 6.89 35.57 8.48
CA VAL A 547 6.48 35.90 7.11
C VAL A 547 5.19 36.72 7.21
N GLY A 548 4.93 37.67 6.30
CA GLY A 548 3.63 38.36 6.31
C GLY A 548 2.51 37.44 5.83
N LEU A 549 1.25 37.77 6.11
CA LEU A 549 0.09 37.08 5.50
C LEU A 549 -0.63 38.01 4.55
N ARG A 550 -0.97 37.50 3.37
CA ARG A 550 -1.92 38.12 2.44
C ARG A 550 -3.21 37.30 2.42
N ILE A 551 -4.34 37.91 2.77
CA ILE A 551 -5.63 37.23 2.96
C ILE A 551 -6.60 37.73 1.90
N HIS A 552 -7.04 36.87 0.99
CA HIS A 552 -8.01 37.19 -0.06
C HIS A 552 -9.43 36.92 0.44
N LEU A 553 -10.31 37.92 0.37
CA LEU A 553 -11.68 37.88 0.89
C LEU A 553 -12.69 38.01 -0.25
N ALA A 554 -13.75 37.22 -0.18
CA ALA A 554 -14.86 37.22 -1.14
C ALA A 554 -15.95 38.24 -0.81
N ASP A 555 -16.16 38.53 0.49
CA ASP A 555 -17.26 39.36 0.98
C ASP A 555 -16.88 40.13 2.25
N GLU A 556 -17.64 41.19 2.55
CA GLU A 556 -17.43 42.06 3.72
C GLU A 556 -17.63 41.31 5.06
N GLY A 557 -18.49 40.30 5.09
CA GLY A 557 -18.78 39.50 6.30
C GLY A 557 -17.58 38.68 6.78
N ALA A 558 -16.64 38.36 5.89
CA ALA A 558 -15.39 37.69 6.23
C ALA A 558 -14.44 38.58 7.05
N ILE A 559 -14.54 39.90 6.95
CA ILE A 559 -13.65 40.85 7.64
C ILE A 559 -13.78 40.72 9.16
N ASP A 560 -15.01 40.70 9.68
CA ASP A 560 -15.27 40.56 11.12
C ASP A 560 -14.79 39.21 11.67
N LEU A 561 -14.95 38.15 10.88
CA LEU A 561 -14.46 36.81 11.22
C LEU A 561 -12.93 36.79 11.29
N VAL A 562 -12.25 37.35 10.28
CA VAL A 562 -10.78 37.44 10.26
C VAL A 562 -10.26 38.30 11.41
N ALA A 563 -10.93 39.43 11.69
CA ALA A 563 -10.60 40.30 12.82
C ALA A 563 -10.71 39.53 14.15
N SER A 564 -11.78 38.76 14.36
CA SER A 564 -11.97 37.97 15.58
C SER A 564 -10.85 36.95 15.80
N VAL A 565 -10.38 36.28 14.73
CA VAL A 565 -9.29 35.30 14.79
C VAL A 565 -7.96 35.98 15.08
N LEU A 566 -7.67 37.10 14.41
CA LEU A 566 -6.44 37.88 14.62
C LEU A 566 -6.38 38.50 16.02
N GLU A 567 -7.48 39.02 16.55
CA GLU A 567 -7.56 39.57 17.90
C GLU A 567 -7.43 38.50 18.98
N ARG A 568 -8.09 37.34 18.80
CA ARG A 568 -7.92 36.19 19.70
C ARG A 568 -6.48 35.69 19.69
N ALA A 569 -5.90 35.55 18.50
CA ALA A 569 -4.50 35.21 18.35
C ALA A 569 -3.59 36.23 19.06
N ARG A 570 -3.86 37.54 18.92
CA ARG A 570 -3.11 38.60 19.61
C ARG A 570 -3.22 38.53 21.14
N ALA A 571 -4.39 38.14 21.66
CA ALA A 571 -4.62 37.97 23.09
C ALA A 571 -3.90 36.74 23.66
N GLU A 572 -3.94 35.61 22.95
CA GLU A 572 -3.29 34.36 23.33
C GLU A 572 -1.75 34.42 23.14
N ALA A 573 -1.29 35.16 22.12
CA ALA A 573 0.10 35.27 21.70
C ALA A 573 0.91 36.38 22.38
N ARG A 574 0.66 36.70 23.66
CA ARG A 574 1.49 37.67 24.42
C ARG A 574 3.00 37.34 24.42
N LYS A 575 3.40 36.11 24.09
CA LYS A 575 4.79 35.63 23.99
C LYS A 575 5.19 35.01 22.64
N ALA A 576 4.35 35.04 21.60
CA ALA A 576 4.72 34.44 20.31
C ALA A 576 5.85 35.26 19.62
N ARG A 577 6.91 34.58 19.19
CA ARG A 577 8.10 35.18 18.55
C ARG A 577 7.93 35.47 17.06
N ALA A 578 7.00 34.81 16.37
CA ALA A 578 6.75 35.03 14.95
C ALA A 578 5.64 36.07 14.76
N ARG A 579 6.04 37.32 14.50
CA ARG A 579 5.15 38.41 14.11
C ARG A 579 5.51 38.90 12.71
N GLY A 580 4.52 39.26 11.92
CA GLY A 580 4.68 39.71 10.54
C GLY A 580 3.57 40.66 10.10
N PRO A 581 3.74 41.36 8.98
CA PRO A 581 2.70 42.21 8.41
C PRO A 581 1.51 41.37 7.92
N VAL A 582 0.29 41.90 7.97
CA VAL A 582 -0.90 41.24 7.43
C VAL A 582 -1.61 42.20 6.48
N SER A 583 -1.92 41.74 5.28
CA SER A 583 -2.60 42.49 4.23
C SER A 583 -3.90 41.78 3.84
N LEU A 584 -4.99 42.54 3.74
CA LEU A 584 -6.29 42.05 3.27
C LEU A 584 -6.47 42.44 1.80
N CYS A 585 -6.69 41.45 0.94
CA CYS A 585 -7.02 41.64 -0.47
C CYS A 585 -8.53 41.51 -0.66
N LEU A 586 -9.15 42.60 -1.07
CA LEU A 586 -10.58 42.64 -1.39
C LEU A 586 -10.74 42.62 -2.91
N THR A 587 -11.62 41.75 -3.40
CA THR A 587 -12.05 41.72 -4.81
C THR A 587 -13.54 42.06 -4.87
N ALA A 588 -13.88 43.17 -5.52
CA ALA A 588 -15.24 43.69 -5.61
C ALA A 588 -15.51 44.17 -7.04
N SER A 589 -16.74 43.98 -7.54
CA SER A 589 -17.11 44.29 -8.94
C SER A 589 -17.46 45.77 -9.15
N ASP A 590 -17.41 46.54 -8.08
CA ASP A 590 -17.81 47.93 -7.90
C ASP A 590 -16.60 48.85 -7.59
N PHE A 591 -15.37 48.35 -7.73
CA PHE A 591 -14.17 49.17 -7.65
C PHE A 591 -14.04 50.14 -8.84
N PRO A 592 -13.46 51.34 -8.64
CA PRO A 592 -13.25 52.32 -9.71
C PRO A 592 -12.40 51.75 -10.85
N GLU A 593 -12.73 52.10 -12.10
CA GLU A 593 -12.10 51.58 -13.33
C GLU A 593 -10.57 51.50 -13.23
N GLY A 594 -10.03 50.27 -13.25
CA GLY A 594 -8.59 49.98 -13.32
C GLY A 594 -7.98 49.24 -12.13
N ALA A 595 -8.74 48.97 -11.06
CA ALA A 595 -8.27 48.16 -9.92
C ALA A 595 -9.17 46.94 -9.70
N ASP A 596 -8.75 45.78 -10.21
CA ASP A 596 -9.45 44.50 -9.98
C ASP A 596 -9.25 43.96 -8.55
N GLU A 597 -8.30 44.51 -7.80
CA GLU A 597 -7.94 44.09 -6.43
C GLU A 597 -7.49 45.30 -5.59
N VAL A 598 -8.03 45.43 -4.36
CA VAL A 598 -7.58 46.42 -3.38
C VAL A 598 -6.86 45.71 -2.24
N VAL A 599 -5.59 46.07 -2.04
CA VAL A 599 -4.75 45.53 -0.95
C VAL A 599 -4.71 46.54 0.20
N VAL A 600 -5.21 46.14 1.37
CA VAL A 600 -5.21 46.94 2.61
C VAL A 600 -4.24 46.32 3.60
N ALA A 601 -3.12 47.00 3.85
CA ALA A 601 -2.17 46.60 4.89
C ALA A 601 -2.71 46.96 6.28
N LEU A 602 -2.77 45.98 7.19
CA LEU A 602 -3.18 46.21 8.58
C LEU A 602 -2.04 46.90 9.36
N PRO A 603 -2.37 47.84 10.27
CA PRO A 603 -1.35 48.53 11.05
C PRO A 603 -0.72 47.61 12.09
N GLY A 604 0.63 47.64 12.15
CA GLY A 604 1.43 46.89 13.12
C GLY A 604 1.73 45.45 12.71
N GLU A 605 2.51 44.77 13.54
CA GLU A 605 2.83 43.35 13.32
C GLU A 605 1.84 42.46 14.08
N TRP A 606 1.32 41.46 13.37
CA TRP A 606 0.36 40.50 13.91
C TRP A 606 1.04 39.15 14.13
N PRO A 607 0.52 38.29 15.04
CA PRO A 607 1.03 36.94 15.18
C PRO A 607 0.76 36.15 13.89
N VAL A 608 1.83 35.75 13.20
CA VAL A 608 1.74 34.98 11.96
C VAL A 608 2.33 33.60 12.19
N THR A 609 1.48 32.66 12.57
CA THR A 609 1.86 31.24 12.67
C THR A 609 1.10 30.42 11.61
N PRO A 610 1.64 29.27 11.19
CA PRO A 610 0.91 28.36 10.29
C PRO A 610 -0.48 27.97 10.82
N GLN A 611 -0.66 27.89 12.15
CA GLN A 611 -1.97 27.62 12.75
C GLN A 611 -2.96 28.77 12.52
N ILE A 612 -2.52 30.02 12.66
CA ILE A 612 -3.36 31.20 12.42
C ILE A 612 -3.69 31.32 10.94
N LYS A 613 -2.70 31.09 10.05
CA LYS A 613 -2.91 31.02 8.60
C LYS A 613 -3.98 29.98 8.23
N GLY A 614 -3.89 28.78 8.81
CA GLY A 614 -4.87 27.72 8.62
C GLY A 614 -6.26 28.09 9.15
N ALA A 615 -6.33 28.76 10.31
CA ALA A 615 -7.61 29.20 10.89
C ALA A 615 -8.30 30.26 10.05
N ILE A 616 -7.56 31.23 9.52
CA ILE A 616 -8.09 32.23 8.61
C ILE A 616 -8.59 31.58 7.32
N LYS A 617 -7.83 30.64 6.75
CA LYS A 617 -8.23 29.90 5.53
C LYS A 617 -9.53 29.09 5.69
N SER A 618 -9.90 28.68 6.91
CA SER A 618 -11.13 27.93 7.18
C SER A 618 -12.38 28.81 7.40
N LEU A 619 -12.24 30.13 7.45
CA LEU A 619 -13.37 31.03 7.67
C LEU A 619 -14.24 31.14 6.41
N ALA A 620 -15.56 31.26 6.62
CA ALA A 620 -16.49 31.55 5.53
C ALA A 620 -16.15 32.92 4.90
N GLY A 621 -16.11 32.97 3.56
CA GLY A 621 -15.79 34.18 2.80
C GLY A 621 -14.29 34.46 2.60
N VAL A 622 -13.38 33.59 3.07
CA VAL A 622 -11.95 33.67 2.73
C VAL A 622 -11.65 32.80 1.50
N LEU A 623 -11.07 33.39 0.46
CA LEU A 623 -10.75 32.73 -0.81
C LEU A 623 -9.38 32.03 -0.77
N ALA A 624 -8.36 32.74 -0.28
CA ALA A 624 -6.99 32.26 -0.21
C ALA A 624 -6.21 32.98 0.88
N VAL A 625 -5.16 32.34 1.40
CA VAL A 625 -4.19 32.98 2.31
C VAL A 625 -2.79 32.64 1.85
N GLU A 626 -2.03 33.66 1.47
CA GLU A 626 -0.68 33.57 0.93
C GLU A 626 0.34 34.12 1.92
N ASP A 627 1.59 33.70 1.74
CA ASP A 627 2.73 34.25 2.47
C ASP A 627 3.23 35.48 1.71
N ASP A 628 3.38 36.61 2.39
CA ASP A 628 3.87 37.88 1.83
C ASP A 628 5.41 37.98 1.82
#